data_AF-A0A524FN90-F1
#
_entry.id   AF-A0A524FN90-F1
#
_cell.length_a   1.000
_cell.length_b   1.000
_cell.length_c   1.000
_cell.angle_alpha   90.00
_cell.angle_beta   90.00
_cell.angle_gamma   90.00
#
_symmetry.space_group_name_H-M   'P 1'
#
loop_
_entity.id
_entity.type
_entity.pdbx_description
1 polymer ?
#
loop_
_entity_poly.entity_id
_entity_poly.type
_entity_poly.pdbx_seq_one_letter_code
_entity_poly.pdbx_strand_id
1 'polypeptide(L)'
;MESDSNKPEKREDALTKEKLDKSIINVRATISCPKCKTEKIFKNQFKHSDLELMTVSLKVFDWLTCSKCGELLKLDLEFKI
;
A
#
# COMPACT_ATOMS: atom_id res chain seq x y z
N MET A 1 -35.18 -9.06 -42.46
CA MET A 1 -35.59 -10.04 -41.43
C MET A 1 -34.54 -11.13 -41.50
N GLU A 2 -33.66 -11.36 -40.53
CA GLU A 2 -33.58 -10.93 -39.13
C GLU A 2 -32.10 -10.71 -38.80
N SER A 3 -31.84 -9.70 -37.97
CA SER A 3 -30.54 -9.47 -37.32
C SER A 3 -30.45 -10.42 -36.13
N ASP A 4 -29.31 -11.03 -35.88
CA ASP A 4 -29.00 -11.39 -34.49
C ASP A 4 -27.54 -11.20 -34.12
N SER A 5 -27.41 -10.39 -33.07
CA SER A 5 -26.19 -9.94 -32.43
C SER A 5 -26.02 -10.74 -31.15
N ASN A 6 -24.83 -11.24 -30.82
CA ASN A 6 -24.25 -11.00 -29.49
C ASN A 6 -22.84 -11.57 -29.33
N LYS A 7 -21.89 -10.65 -29.15
CA LYS A 7 -20.67 -10.84 -28.34
C LYS A 7 -20.92 -10.06 -27.05
N PRO A 8 -20.70 -10.65 -25.86
CA PRO A 8 -19.66 -10.07 -25.01
C PRO A 8 -18.89 -11.11 -24.19
N GLU A 9 -17.62 -11.31 -24.55
CA GLU A 9 -16.55 -11.76 -23.65
C GLU A 9 -16.19 -10.61 -22.68
N LYS A 10 -16.90 -10.45 -21.55
CA LYS A 10 -16.60 -9.41 -20.53
C LYS A 10 -17.00 -9.77 -19.07
N ARG A 11 -17.11 -11.06 -18.72
CA ARG A 11 -17.62 -11.45 -17.37
C ARG A 11 -16.53 -11.78 -16.33
N GLU A 12 -15.31 -12.12 -16.73
CA GLU A 12 -14.29 -12.59 -15.78
C GLU A 12 -13.53 -11.43 -15.09
N ASP A 13 -13.38 -10.29 -15.74
CA ASP A 13 -12.68 -9.12 -15.17
C ASP A 13 -13.45 -8.45 -14.01
N ALA A 14 -14.78 -8.52 -14.00
CA ALA A 14 -15.61 -7.84 -13.02
C ALA A 14 -15.60 -8.54 -11.65
N LEU A 15 -15.69 -9.88 -11.64
CA LEU A 15 -15.65 -10.69 -10.42
C LEU A 15 -14.31 -10.62 -9.68
N THR A 16 -13.22 -10.43 -10.43
CA THR A 16 -11.87 -10.34 -9.89
C THR A 16 -11.63 -9.00 -9.20
N LYS A 17 -12.14 -7.90 -9.79
CA LYS A 17 -12.10 -6.55 -9.21
C LYS A 17 -12.88 -6.43 -7.90
N GLU A 18 -14.08 -6.98 -7.83
CA GLU A 18 -14.91 -6.91 -6.61
C GLU A 18 -14.27 -7.65 -5.41
N LYS A 19 -13.51 -8.71 -5.65
CA LYS A 19 -12.74 -9.41 -4.60
C LYS A 19 -11.51 -8.62 -4.17
N LEU A 20 -10.82 -7.98 -5.12
CA LEU A 20 -9.68 -7.11 -4.85
C LEU A 20 -10.09 -5.87 -4.04
N ASP A 21 -11.24 -5.25 -4.34
CA ASP A 21 -11.73 -4.09 -3.59
C ASP A 21 -12.11 -4.41 -2.13
N LYS A 22 -12.39 -5.68 -1.82
CA LYS A 22 -12.59 -6.17 -0.45
C LYS A 22 -11.31 -6.61 0.23
N SER A 23 -10.20 -6.72 -0.50
CA SER A 23 -8.92 -7.15 0.07
C SER A 23 -8.29 -6.02 0.88
N ILE A 24 -7.87 -6.36 2.10
CA ILE A 24 -7.19 -5.45 3.02
C ILE A 24 -5.70 -5.76 2.95
N ILE A 25 -4.90 -4.75 2.65
CA ILE A 25 -3.45 -4.81 2.67
C ILE A 25 -3.00 -4.48 4.10
N ASN A 26 -2.37 -5.44 4.77
CA ASN A 26 -1.76 -5.20 6.06
C ASN A 26 -0.32 -4.75 5.86
N VAL A 27 0.04 -3.60 6.41
CA VAL A 27 1.37 -3.01 6.28
C VAL A 27 1.98 -2.86 7.66
N ARG A 28 3.20 -3.38 7.82
CA ARG A 28 4.03 -3.08 8.98
C ARG A 28 5.17 -2.19 8.52
N ALA A 29 5.23 -0.98 9.08
CA ALA A 29 6.27 -0.01 8.82
C ALA A 29 7.21 0.07 10.01
N THR A 30 8.49 -0.18 9.77
CA THR A 30 9.55 -0.10 10.78
C THR A 30 10.43 1.09 10.43
N ILE A 31 10.48 2.09 11.33
CA ILE A 31 11.31 3.28 11.19
C ILE A 31 12.48 3.14 12.15
N SER A 32 13.70 3.15 11.64
CA SER A 32 14.91 3.00 12.44
C SER A 32 15.92 4.11 12.17
N CYS A 33 16.63 4.55 13.22
CA CYS A 33 17.78 5.44 13.07
C CYS A 33 19.07 4.61 12.99
N PRO A 34 19.88 4.74 11.92
CA PRO A 34 21.09 3.94 11.76
C PRO A 34 22.18 4.26 12.79
N LYS A 35 22.19 5.47 13.36
CA LYS A 35 23.16 5.89 14.39
C LYS A 35 22.69 5.63 15.81
N CYS A 36 21.45 5.99 16.14
CA CYS A 36 20.93 5.97 17.50
C CYS A 36 20.27 4.64 17.90
N LYS A 37 20.16 3.67 16.98
CA LYS A 37 19.47 2.37 17.17
C LYS A 37 18.04 2.50 17.73
N THR A 38 17.42 3.67 17.54
CA THR A 38 16.03 3.90 17.94
C THR A 38 15.15 3.36 16.83
N GLU A 39 14.20 2.50 17.20
CA GLU A 39 13.25 1.88 16.29
C GLU A 39 11.82 2.19 16.73
N LYS A 40 10.94 2.44 15.76
CA LYS A 40 9.49 2.54 15.97
C LYS A 40 8.79 1.69 14.94
N ILE A 41 7.84 0.89 15.39
CA ILE A 41 7.09 -0.02 14.53
C ILE A 41 5.64 0.42 14.53
N PHE A 42 5.09 0.60 13.33
CA PHE A 42 3.70 0.96 13.07
C PHE A 42 3.06 -0.18 12.30
N LYS A 43 1.80 -0.46 12.62
CA LYS A 43 0.96 -1.40 11.87
C LYS A 43 -0.21 -0.61 11.34
N ASN A 44 -0.43 -0.68 10.04
CA ASN A 44 -1.56 -0.02 9.38
C ASN A 44 -2.23 -0.99 8.42
N GLN A 45 -3.49 -0.67 8.09
CA GLN A 45 -4.31 -1.45 7.18
C GLN A 45 -4.87 -0.50 6.13
N PHE A 46 -4.69 -0.87 4.87
CA PHE A 46 -5.20 -0.10 3.74
C PHE A 46 -6.16 -0.99 2.95
N LYS A 47 -7.25 -0.40 2.46
CA LYS A 47 -8.03 -1.06 1.42
C LYS A 47 -7.20 -1.04 0.14
N HIS A 48 -7.37 -2.05 -0.70
CA HIS A 48 -6.71 -2.06 -2.00
C HIS A 48 -7.10 -0.85 -2.86
N SER A 49 -8.32 -0.31 -2.68
CA SER A 49 -8.78 0.94 -3.30
C SER A 49 -7.94 2.16 -2.96
N ASP A 50 -7.22 2.13 -1.83
CA ASP A 50 -6.52 3.29 -1.26
C ASP A 50 -5.00 3.20 -1.45
N LEU A 51 -4.54 2.40 -2.43
CA LEU A 51 -3.11 2.19 -2.73
C LEU A 51 -2.35 3.49 -3.06
N GLU A 52 -2.98 4.41 -3.78
CA GLU A 52 -2.38 5.73 -4.06
C GLU A 52 -2.18 6.53 -2.77
N LEU A 53 -3.19 6.56 -1.90
CA LEU A 53 -3.12 7.25 -0.61
C LEU A 53 -2.01 6.66 0.27
N MET A 54 -1.87 5.34 0.27
CA MET A 54 -0.77 4.65 0.94
C MET A 54 0.58 5.13 0.36
N THR A 55 0.73 5.17 -0.96
CA THR A 55 1.98 5.56 -1.63
C THR A 55 2.38 7.01 -1.29
N VAL A 56 1.43 7.94 -1.34
CA VAL A 56 1.66 9.35 -0.97
C VAL A 56 2.03 9.48 0.51
N SER A 57 1.36 8.74 1.39
CA SER A 57 1.66 8.74 2.82
C SER A 57 3.07 8.22 3.12
N LEU A 58 3.52 7.20 2.37
CA LEU A 58 4.85 6.62 2.53
C LEU A 58 5.97 7.54 2.02
N LYS A 59 5.69 8.40 1.04
CA LYS A 59 6.67 9.37 0.50
C LYS A 59 7.14 10.40 1.52
N VAL A 60 6.32 10.70 2.54
CA VAL A 60 6.69 11.65 3.61
C VAL A 60 7.88 11.14 4.43
N PHE A 61 8.05 9.82 4.54
CA PHE A 61 9.14 9.23 5.32
C PHE A 61 10.53 9.44 4.71
N ASP A 62 10.63 9.70 3.40
CA ASP A 62 11.89 10.00 2.70
C ASP A 62 12.60 11.24 3.29
N TRP A 63 11.85 12.10 3.99
CA TRP A 63 12.32 13.39 4.53
C TRP A 63 12.44 13.39 6.06
N LEU A 64 12.15 12.27 6.72
CA LEU A 64 12.19 12.22 8.17
C LEU A 64 13.62 12.02 8.69
N THR A 65 14.00 12.88 9.62
CA THR A 65 15.30 12.83 10.30
C THR A 65 15.13 12.43 11.77
N CYS A 66 16.14 11.77 12.33
CA CYS A 66 16.21 11.46 13.74
C CYS A 66 16.35 12.75 14.55
N SER A 67 15.44 12.98 15.52
CA SER A 67 15.46 14.17 16.37
C SER A 67 16.71 14.30 17.26
N LYS A 68 17.46 13.22 17.46
CA LYS A 68 18.66 13.22 18.31
C LYS A 68 19.95 13.50 17.53
N CYS A 69 20.07 12.95 16.32
CA CYS A 69 21.34 13.00 15.56
C CYS A 69 21.21 13.61 14.16
N GLY A 70 20.01 14.04 13.74
CA GLY A 70 19.76 14.67 12.44
C GLY A 70 19.85 13.73 11.23
N GLU A 71 20.22 12.47 11.44
CA GLU A 71 20.39 11.49 10.36
C GLU A 71 19.04 11.09 9.75
N LEU A 72 19.02 10.81 8.45
CA LEU A 72 17.82 10.28 7.79
C LEU A 72 17.39 8.95 8.40
N LEU A 73 16.09 8.82 8.64
CA LEU A 73 15.50 7.60 9.15
C LEU A 73 15.37 6.58 8.03
N LYS A 74 15.66 5.33 8.34
CA LYS A 74 15.42 4.18 7.46
C LYS A 74 14.00 3.69 7.66
N LEU A 75 13.25 3.55 6.58
CA LEU A 75 11.92 2.95 6.56
C LEU A 75 12.00 1.56 5.91
N ASP A 76 11.59 0.53 6.65
CA ASP A 76 11.40 -0.82 6.15
C ASP A 76 9.90 -1.17 6.15
N LEU A 77 9.38 -1.69 5.04
CA LEU A 77 7.97 -2.01 4.86
C LEU A 77 7.78 -3.52 4.66
N GLU A 78 6.90 -4.12 5.44
CA GLU A 78 6.48 -5.52 5.32
C GLU A 78 4.99 -5.54 4.96
N PHE A 79 4.67 -6.04 3.76
CA PHE A 79 3.31 -6.18 3.25
C PHE A 79 2.83 -7.62 3.42
N LYS A 80 1.64 -7.79 3.99
CA LYS A 80 0.93 -9.08 4.02
C LYS A 80 -0.36 -8.92 3.21
N ILE A 81 -0.36 -9.55 2.03
CA ILE A 81 -1.42 -9.53 1.02
C ILE A 81 -2.05 -10.92 0.98
#